data_AF-A0A820D438-F1
#
_entry.id   AF-A0A820D438-F1
#
_cell.length_a   1.000
_cell.length_b   1.000
_cell.length_c   1.000
_cell.angle_alpha   90.00
_cell.angle_beta   90.00
_cell.angle_gamma   90.00
#
_symmetry.space_group_name_H-M   'P 1'
#
loop_
_entity.id
_entity.type
_entity.pdbx_description
1 polymer ?
#
loop_
_entity_poly.entity_id
_entity_poly.type
_entity_poly.pdbx_seq_one_letter_code
_entity_poly.pdbx_strand_id
1 'polypeptide(L)'
;RATTDCCYIEKNHYVYRLIISYHKEIYLIESDAGGKKDGLERKIKQTNLSKKLRYNTEYLPKINAAIYGISQQFVHYQLVSRLFKRWLSSQLLLYHFDSINADLLCCYVFLHSAPFVPPKSMLTGFCRVLRLLRDHDWINEPLIINFNHELTKEQIFEMQTQFKSERSSLPALCLMPSVAFHDNQKPNVPILKRVIQLAKEALNYLETNNSDSMKFLFRPSLNSYDVLIMLNPLQCPRAYQAVDHVISEITYTTRKKLSDNDQSIDGNKQCLSIVDYDPAQLFVNELRTSYNDQAEFFHDEFGGLVVGVLWKPSNHNHVNIDYVKIIDQWKLLGTGIVKEMRTFPERWC
;
A
#
# COMPACT_ATOMS: atom_id res chain seq x y z
N ARG A 1 18.18 18.46 -11.63
CA ARG A 1 17.42 17.20 -11.54
C ARG A 1 18.29 16.25 -10.72
N ALA A 2 17.89 15.92 -9.49
CA ALA A 2 18.53 14.81 -8.78
C ALA A 2 18.19 13.53 -9.53
N THR A 3 19.17 12.90 -10.18
CA THR A 3 18.99 11.54 -10.69
C THR A 3 19.04 10.63 -9.47
N THR A 4 17.93 9.97 -9.14
CA THR A 4 17.96 8.84 -8.21
C THR A 4 18.56 7.65 -8.94
N ASP A 5 19.87 7.71 -9.16
CA ASP A 5 20.62 6.58 -9.68
C ASP A 5 20.64 5.51 -8.58
N CYS A 6 20.20 4.31 -8.94
CA CYS A 6 20.22 3.15 -8.05
C CYS A 6 21.06 2.05 -8.69
N CYS A 7 21.74 1.27 -7.84
CA CYS A 7 22.52 0.11 -8.27
C CYS A 7 21.74 -1.16 -7.96
N TYR A 8 21.56 -2.03 -8.96
CA TYR A 8 20.98 -3.35 -8.76
C TYR A 8 22.11 -4.38 -8.57
N ILE A 9 22.02 -5.16 -7.49
CA ILE A 9 22.96 -6.25 -7.20
C ILE A 9 22.17 -7.56 -7.14
N GLU A 10 22.57 -8.54 -7.94
CA GLU A 10 22.07 -9.90 -7.83
C GLU A 10 23.01 -10.76 -6.97
N LYS A 11 22.48 -11.43 -5.96
CA LYS A 11 23.21 -12.37 -5.11
C LYS A 11 22.30 -13.48 -4.64
N ASN A 12 22.73 -14.74 -4.83
CA ASN A 12 21.98 -15.94 -4.45
C ASN A 12 20.53 -15.97 -5.01
N HIS A 13 20.35 -15.52 -6.26
CA HIS A 13 19.04 -15.36 -6.92
C HIS A 13 18.10 -14.33 -6.29
N TYR A 14 18.61 -13.49 -5.39
CA TYR A 14 17.91 -12.31 -4.89
C TYR A 14 18.46 -11.07 -5.56
N VAL A 15 17.59 -10.13 -5.90
CA VAL A 15 17.98 -8.82 -6.42
C VAL A 15 17.78 -7.76 -5.35
N TYR A 16 18.82 -6.97 -5.12
CA TYR A 16 18.85 -5.87 -4.19
C TYR A 16 18.95 -4.55 -4.95
N ARG A 17 18.03 -3.63 -4.68
CA ARG A 17 18.11 -2.25 -5.18
C ARG A 17 18.77 -1.38 -4.12
N LEU A 18 20.00 -0.96 -4.40
CA LEU A 18 20.76 -0.05 -3.54
C LEU A 18 20.54 1.40 -3.97
N ILE A 19 20.18 2.23 -3.00
CA ILE A 19 19.96 3.67 -3.18
C ILE A 19 20.92 4.39 -2.23
N ILE A 20 21.76 5.27 -2.76
CA ILE A 20 22.66 6.08 -1.96
C ILE A 20 21.85 7.27 -1.42
N SER A 21 21.84 7.42 -0.10
CA SER A 21 21.25 8.57 0.58
C SER A 21 22.35 9.47 1.12
N TYR A 22 22.28 10.77 0.82
CA TYR A 22 23.18 11.76 1.37
C TYR A 22 22.41 12.76 2.25
N HIS A 23 22.66 12.74 3.56
CA HIS A 23 21.92 13.58 4.51
C HIS A 23 21.97 15.08 4.19
N LYS A 24 23.07 15.60 3.61
CA LYS A 24 23.14 17.02 3.23
C LYS A 24 22.31 17.37 1.99
N GLU A 25 21.89 16.39 1.20
CA GLU A 25 21.02 16.60 0.04
C GLU A 25 19.71 17.28 0.45
N ILE A 26 19.14 16.88 1.59
CA ILE A 26 17.92 17.48 2.13
C ILE A 26 18.13 18.98 2.37
N TYR A 27 19.22 19.34 3.05
CA TYR A 27 19.56 20.75 3.32
C TYR A 27 19.83 21.54 2.05
N LEU A 28 20.49 20.94 1.05
CA LEU A 28 20.74 21.58 -0.25
C LEU A 28 19.42 21.90 -0.95
N ILE A 29 18.49 20.93 -1.03
CA ILE A 29 17.16 21.11 -1.62
C ILE A 29 16.38 22.22 -0.90
N GLU A 30 16.38 22.23 0.42
CA GLU A 30 15.66 23.23 1.19
C GLU A 30 16.32 24.63 1.08
N SER A 31 17.64 24.69 0.91
CA SER A 31 18.39 25.94 0.71
C SER A 31 18.16 26.55 -0.68
N ASP A 32 18.06 25.71 -1.72
CA ASP A 32 17.77 26.10 -3.10
C ASP A 32 16.33 26.64 -3.22
N ALA A 33 15.38 26.03 -2.49
CA ALA A 33 13.97 26.42 -2.49
C ALA A 33 13.66 27.77 -1.81
N GLY A 34 14.64 28.45 -1.18
CA GLY A 34 14.39 29.59 -0.30
C GLY A 34 15.53 30.60 -0.13
N GLY A 35 16.52 30.63 -1.01
CA GLY A 35 17.62 31.60 -0.95
C GLY A 35 17.29 33.01 -1.44
N LYS A 36 16.25 33.69 -0.94
CA LYS A 36 16.13 35.17 -1.07
C LYS A 36 16.53 35.83 0.26
N LYS A 37 17.50 36.76 0.18
CA LYS A 37 17.94 37.61 1.31
C LYS A 37 16.86 38.65 1.60
N ASP A 38 15.88 38.31 2.42
CA ASP A 38 15.06 39.31 3.13
C ASP A 38 15.23 39.07 4.63
N GLY A 39 16.16 39.82 5.23
CA GLY A 39 16.43 39.78 6.67
C GLY A 39 17.48 38.78 7.14
N LEU A 40 17.82 38.88 8.43
CA LEU A 40 18.93 38.19 9.11
C LEU A 40 18.71 36.68 9.31
N GLU A 41 17.56 36.11 8.94
CA GLU A 41 17.24 34.70 9.12
C GLU A 41 16.74 34.06 7.82
N ARG A 42 17.52 33.11 7.29
CA ARG A 42 17.07 32.24 6.20
C ARG A 42 15.99 31.31 6.74
N LYS A 43 14.71 31.62 6.50
CA LYS A 43 13.63 30.64 6.68
C LYS A 43 13.76 29.56 5.61
N ILE A 44 14.43 28.46 5.97
CA ILE A 44 14.55 27.25 5.15
C ILE A 44 13.15 26.72 4.87
N LYS A 45 12.71 26.76 3.60
CA LYS A 45 11.36 26.31 3.21
C LYS A 45 11.40 24.83 2.84
N GLN A 46 10.71 24.01 3.63
CA GLN A 46 10.53 22.59 3.30
C GLN A 46 9.67 22.44 2.04
N THR A 47 10.18 21.70 1.05
CA THR A 47 9.46 21.36 -0.18
C THR A 47 8.87 19.95 -0.07
N ASN A 48 7.91 19.62 -0.93
CA ASN A 48 7.37 18.24 -0.99
C ASN A 48 8.48 17.22 -1.28
N LEU A 49 9.47 17.62 -2.09
CA LEU A 49 10.64 16.78 -2.38
C LEU A 49 11.50 16.56 -1.12
N SER A 50 11.83 17.63 -0.37
CA SER A 50 12.66 17.50 0.83
C SER A 50 11.96 16.69 1.93
N LYS A 51 10.65 16.88 2.12
CA LYS A 51 9.84 16.06 3.04
C LYS A 51 9.86 14.58 2.66
N LYS A 52 9.62 14.26 1.38
CA LYS A 52 9.64 12.87 0.89
C LYS A 52 11.02 12.23 1.04
N LEU A 53 12.08 12.97 0.72
CA LEU A 53 13.45 12.48 0.89
C LEU A 53 13.75 12.20 2.36
N ARG A 54 13.44 13.14 3.25
CA ARG A 54 13.60 13.00 4.71
C ARG A 54 12.84 11.79 5.26
N TYR A 55 11.58 11.63 4.88
CA TYR A 55 10.80 10.47 5.29
C TYR A 55 11.46 9.15 4.88
N ASN A 56 11.88 9.04 3.61
CA ASN A 56 12.48 7.80 3.09
C ASN A 56 13.85 7.48 3.70
N THR A 57 14.65 8.48 4.08
CA THR A 57 16.04 8.28 4.50
C THR A 57 16.27 8.38 6.00
N GLU A 58 15.44 9.12 6.74
CA GLU A 58 15.58 9.32 8.19
C GLU A 58 14.51 8.59 9.00
N TYR A 59 13.25 8.62 8.57
CA TYR A 59 12.11 8.14 9.36
C TYR A 59 11.74 6.69 9.05
N LEU A 60 11.55 6.35 7.77
CA LEU A 60 11.16 5.01 7.34
C LEU A 60 12.15 3.92 7.78
N PRO A 61 13.48 4.11 7.75
CA PRO A 61 14.42 3.11 8.28
C PRO A 61 14.23 2.84 9.78
N LYS A 62 13.93 3.87 10.59
CA LYS A 62 13.66 3.72 12.03
C LYS A 62 12.36 2.95 12.27
N ILE A 63 11.32 3.29 11.53
CA ILE A 63 10.03 2.58 11.58
C ILE A 63 10.21 1.11 11.20
N ASN A 64 10.93 0.82 10.11
CA ASN A 64 11.21 -0.54 9.67
C ASN A 64 12.05 -1.33 10.70
N ALA A 65 13.05 -0.70 11.32
CA ALA A 65 13.83 -1.33 12.39
C ALA A 65 12.96 -1.68 13.61
N ALA A 66 12.04 -0.79 14.00
CA ALA A 66 11.11 -1.02 15.10
C ALA A 66 10.11 -2.16 14.78
N ILE A 67 9.54 -2.16 13.58
CA ILE A 67 8.69 -3.26 13.07
C ILE A 67 9.46 -4.59 13.06
N TYR A 68 10.72 -4.57 12.61
CA TYR A 68 11.57 -5.75 12.66
C TYR A 68 11.76 -6.24 14.10
N GLY A 69 11.98 -5.35 15.07
CA GLY A 69 12.03 -5.67 16.49
C GLY A 69 10.77 -6.40 16.98
N ILE A 70 9.58 -5.91 16.62
CA ILE A 70 8.30 -6.58 16.92
C ILE A 70 8.25 -7.98 16.32
N SER A 71 8.76 -8.16 15.10
CA SER A 71 8.77 -9.46 14.44
C SER A 71 9.66 -10.50 15.14
N GLN A 72 10.70 -10.05 15.86
CA GLN A 72 11.55 -10.91 16.68
C GLN A 72 10.92 -11.21 18.05
N GLN A 73 10.18 -10.26 18.61
CA GLN A 73 9.51 -10.42 19.90
C GLN A 73 8.26 -11.32 19.80
N PHE A 74 7.53 -11.23 18.68
CA PHE A 74 6.26 -11.94 18.51
C PHE A 74 6.27 -12.81 17.25
N VAL A 75 6.44 -14.13 17.45
CA VAL A 75 6.54 -15.13 16.38
C VAL A 75 5.39 -15.06 15.35
N HIS A 76 4.17 -14.72 15.80
CA HIS A 76 2.99 -14.69 14.94
C HIS A 76 2.80 -13.36 14.18
N TYR A 77 3.56 -12.31 14.51
CA TYR A 77 3.37 -10.97 13.93
C TYR A 77 3.48 -11.00 12.40
N GLN A 78 4.53 -11.63 11.86
CA GLN A 78 4.79 -11.64 10.42
C GLN A 78 3.65 -12.32 9.64
N LEU A 79 3.06 -13.38 10.19
CA LEU A 79 1.93 -14.07 9.56
C LEU A 79 0.67 -13.20 9.58
N VAL A 80 0.40 -12.51 10.69
CA VAL A 80 -0.74 -11.59 10.83
C VAL A 80 -0.61 -10.41 9.87
N SER A 81 0.57 -9.77 9.81
CA SER A 81 0.85 -8.66 8.89
C SER A 81 0.68 -9.08 7.44
N ARG A 82 1.24 -10.24 7.03
CA ARG A 82 1.11 -10.75 5.66
C ARG A 82 -0.34 -11.08 5.32
N LEU A 83 -1.09 -11.69 6.23
CA LEU A 83 -2.50 -12.01 6.02
C LEU A 83 -3.34 -10.73 5.91
N PHE A 84 -3.10 -9.74 6.75
CA PHE A 84 -3.82 -8.46 6.72
C PHE A 84 -3.52 -7.67 5.45
N LYS A 85 -2.25 -7.58 5.02
CA LYS A 85 -1.89 -6.97 3.73
C LYS A 85 -2.49 -7.73 2.56
N ARG A 86 -2.50 -9.07 2.59
CA ARG A 86 -3.18 -9.89 1.57
C ARG A 86 -4.68 -9.59 1.52
N TRP A 87 -5.33 -9.47 2.68
CA TRP A 87 -6.74 -9.13 2.78
C TRP A 87 -7.02 -7.75 2.19
N LEU A 88 -6.30 -6.70 2.62
CA LEU A 88 -6.42 -5.35 2.06
C LEU A 88 -6.21 -5.32 0.54
N SER A 89 -5.19 -6.03 0.06
CA SER A 89 -4.88 -6.10 -1.37
C SER A 89 -5.97 -6.84 -2.15
N SER A 90 -6.48 -7.95 -1.63
CA SER A 90 -7.58 -8.69 -2.24
C SER A 90 -8.89 -7.90 -2.29
N GLN A 91 -9.07 -6.96 -1.35
CA GLN A 91 -10.17 -5.99 -1.36
C GLN A 91 -9.90 -4.79 -2.29
N LEU A 92 -8.77 -4.79 -3.02
CA LEU A 92 -8.28 -3.74 -3.92
C LEU A 92 -7.85 -2.43 -3.22
N LEU A 93 -7.58 -2.47 -1.90
CA LEU A 93 -7.40 -1.27 -1.06
C LEU A 93 -5.97 -1.06 -0.56
N LEU A 94 -5.04 -2.03 -0.70
CA LEU A 94 -3.70 -1.92 -0.10
C LEU A 94 -2.93 -0.68 -0.57
N TYR A 95 -2.95 -0.36 -1.86
CA TYR A 95 -2.30 0.85 -2.39
C TYR A 95 -2.82 2.13 -1.73
N HIS A 96 -4.13 2.21 -1.50
CA HIS A 96 -4.80 3.36 -0.89
C HIS A 96 -4.71 3.37 0.64
N PHE A 97 -4.42 2.23 1.24
CA PHE A 97 -4.23 2.08 2.69
C PHE A 97 -2.79 2.29 3.15
N ASP A 98 -1.82 2.01 2.26
CA ASP A 98 -0.38 1.92 2.50
C ASP A 98 0.07 0.68 3.31
N SER A 99 1.18 0.06 2.88
CA SER A 99 1.70 -1.15 3.51
C SER A 99 2.28 -0.92 4.90
N ILE A 100 2.92 0.23 5.14
CA ILE A 100 3.51 0.55 6.44
C ILE A 100 2.40 0.82 7.45
N ASN A 101 1.32 1.50 7.04
CA ASN A 101 0.13 1.65 7.89
C ASN A 101 -0.45 0.29 8.31
N ALA A 102 -0.53 -0.66 7.38
CA ALA A 102 -0.99 -2.01 7.69
C ALA A 102 -0.07 -2.71 8.71
N ASP A 103 1.24 -2.59 8.54
CA ASP A 103 2.23 -3.16 9.46
C ASP A 103 2.17 -2.53 10.86
N LEU A 104 2.01 -1.21 10.94
CA LEU A 104 1.87 -0.45 12.19
C LEU A 104 0.59 -0.80 12.94
N LEU A 105 -0.54 -0.98 12.26
CA LEU A 105 -1.78 -1.48 12.89
C LEU A 105 -1.60 -2.87 13.47
N CYS A 106 -0.91 -3.76 12.74
CA CYS A 106 -0.55 -5.06 13.29
C CYS A 106 0.35 -4.89 14.53
N CYS A 107 1.36 -4.02 14.50
CA CYS A 107 2.21 -3.77 15.67
C CYS A 107 1.39 -3.32 16.88
N TYR A 108 0.43 -2.41 16.68
CA TYR A 108 -0.45 -1.93 17.74
C TYR A 108 -1.18 -3.09 18.44
N VAL A 109 -1.75 -4.05 17.68
CA VAL A 109 -2.47 -5.20 18.24
C VAL A 109 -1.58 -6.11 19.11
N PHE A 110 -0.29 -6.24 18.79
CA PHE A 110 0.64 -7.04 19.60
C PHE A 110 1.11 -6.28 20.84
N LEU A 111 1.38 -4.98 20.71
CA LEU A 111 1.84 -4.13 21.81
C LEU A 111 0.72 -3.79 22.81
N HIS A 112 -0.49 -3.52 22.33
CA HIS A 112 -1.66 -3.13 23.11
C HIS A 112 -2.68 -4.28 23.17
N SER A 113 -2.27 -5.37 23.82
CA SER A 113 -3.06 -6.60 23.83
C SER A 113 -4.14 -6.65 24.91
N ALA A 114 -4.07 -5.75 25.91
CA ALA A 114 -5.01 -5.72 27.03
C ALA A 114 -6.47 -5.56 26.54
N PRO A 115 -7.45 -6.24 27.15
CA PRO A 115 -7.34 -7.08 28.36
C PRO A 115 -6.82 -8.51 28.09
N PHE A 116 -6.51 -8.86 26.84
CA PHE A 116 -5.98 -10.16 26.47
C PHE A 116 -4.44 -10.20 26.51
N VAL A 117 -3.88 -11.36 26.17
CA VAL A 117 -2.46 -11.53 25.87
C VAL A 117 -2.16 -11.30 24.39
N PRO A 118 -0.91 -11.00 23.99
CA PRO A 118 -0.50 -10.91 22.59
C PRO A 118 -0.99 -12.08 21.73
N PRO A 119 -1.42 -11.83 20.48
CA PRO A 119 -1.92 -12.89 19.61
C PRO A 119 -0.94 -14.07 19.50
N LYS A 120 -1.43 -15.27 19.81
CA LYS A 120 -0.67 -16.53 19.72
C LYS A 120 -1.03 -17.37 18.50
N SER A 121 -1.78 -16.81 17.57
CA SER A 121 -2.12 -17.44 16.29
C SER A 121 -2.37 -16.38 15.23
N MET A 122 -2.22 -16.77 13.97
CA MET A 122 -2.47 -15.91 12.81
C MET A 122 -3.93 -15.43 12.77
N LEU A 123 -4.90 -16.33 12.96
CA LEU A 123 -6.31 -15.99 12.88
C LEU A 123 -6.74 -15.05 14.03
N THR A 124 -6.29 -15.33 15.26
CA THR A 124 -6.59 -14.45 16.40
C THR A 124 -6.03 -13.05 16.18
N GLY A 125 -4.79 -12.95 15.68
CA GLY A 125 -4.19 -11.64 15.37
C GLY A 125 -4.94 -10.92 14.27
N PHE A 126 -5.30 -11.61 13.19
CA PHE A 126 -6.08 -11.05 12.09
C PHE A 126 -7.46 -10.54 12.55
N CYS A 127 -8.21 -11.35 13.31
CA CYS A 127 -9.50 -10.93 13.86
C CYS A 127 -9.37 -9.72 14.78
N ARG A 128 -8.29 -9.62 15.57
CA ARG A 128 -8.05 -8.45 16.42
C ARG A 128 -7.70 -7.19 15.63
N VAL A 129 -6.98 -7.31 14.52
CA VAL A 129 -6.76 -6.17 13.61
C VAL A 129 -8.09 -5.69 13.01
N LEU A 130 -8.95 -6.62 12.57
CA LEU A 130 -10.28 -6.26 12.07
C LEU A 130 -11.16 -5.62 13.15
N ARG A 131 -11.09 -6.10 14.40
CA ARG A 131 -11.82 -5.50 15.54
C ARG A 131 -11.31 -4.10 15.86
N LEU A 132 -9.99 -3.89 15.83
CA LEU A 132 -9.40 -2.56 15.97
C LEU A 132 -9.92 -1.60 14.90
N LEU A 133 -9.95 -2.02 13.64
CA LEU A 133 -10.54 -1.24 12.55
C LEU A 133 -12.00 -0.87 12.83
N ARG A 134 -12.80 -1.84 13.28
CA ARG A 134 -14.23 -1.68 13.54
C ARG A 134 -14.53 -0.73 14.69
N ASP A 135 -13.81 -0.88 15.80
CA ASP A 135 -14.21 -0.36 17.11
C ASP A 135 -13.46 0.92 17.51
N HIS A 136 -12.30 1.21 16.92
CA HIS A 136 -11.49 2.38 17.28
C HIS A 136 -12.15 3.70 16.83
N ASP A 137 -12.08 4.72 17.69
CA ASP A 137 -12.53 6.07 17.36
C ASP A 137 -11.45 6.83 16.56
N TRP A 138 -11.45 6.62 15.25
CA TRP A 138 -10.54 7.28 14.30
C TRP A 138 -10.70 8.80 14.22
N ILE A 139 -11.76 9.38 14.79
CA ILE A 139 -11.98 10.81 14.77
C ILE A 139 -11.30 11.46 15.97
N ASN A 140 -11.52 10.91 17.18
CA ASN A 140 -11.12 11.57 18.42
C ASN A 140 -9.88 10.98 19.08
N GLU A 141 -9.37 9.83 18.63
CA GLU A 141 -8.24 9.15 19.26
C GLU A 141 -7.15 8.75 18.25
N PRO A 142 -5.87 9.11 18.49
CA PRO A 142 -4.76 8.60 17.69
C PRO A 142 -4.36 7.19 18.15
N LEU A 143 -3.73 6.42 17.26
CA LEU A 143 -3.03 5.20 17.66
C LEU A 143 -1.57 5.48 17.92
N ILE A 144 -1.21 5.58 19.20
CA ILE A 144 0.18 5.72 19.64
C ILE A 144 0.82 4.34 19.76
N ILE A 145 1.92 4.12 19.04
CA ILE A 145 2.60 2.82 18.96
C ILE A 145 3.92 2.95 19.72
N ASN A 146 3.87 2.65 21.02
CA ASN A 146 4.99 2.77 21.93
C ASN A 146 5.93 1.54 21.82
N PHE A 147 6.87 1.59 20.88
CA PHE A 147 7.86 0.54 20.73
C PHE A 147 8.81 0.54 21.94
N ASN A 148 9.12 -0.66 22.45
CA ASN A 148 10.06 -0.87 23.55
C ASN A 148 9.75 -0.08 24.85
N HIS A 149 8.52 0.41 25.02
CA HIS A 149 8.15 1.28 26.13
C HIS A 149 9.01 2.56 26.25
N GLU A 150 9.45 3.10 25.11
CA GLU A 150 10.26 4.33 25.04
C GLU A 150 9.50 5.57 25.50
N LEU A 151 8.18 5.61 25.34
CA LEU A 151 7.34 6.74 25.74
C LEU A 151 6.86 6.60 27.18
N THR A 152 7.03 7.67 27.97
CA THR A 152 6.41 7.80 29.30
C THR A 152 4.93 8.13 29.20
N LYS A 153 4.20 8.02 30.32
CA LYS A 153 2.77 8.36 30.35
C LYS A 153 2.52 9.85 30.06
N GLU A 154 3.42 10.71 30.51
CA GLU A 154 3.39 12.15 30.29
C GLU A 154 3.54 12.47 28.80
N GLN A 155 4.52 11.83 28.13
CA GLN A 155 4.72 12.00 26.69
C GLN A 155 3.54 11.50 25.86
N ILE A 156 2.94 10.37 26.25
CA ILE A 156 1.72 9.86 25.61
C ILE A 156 0.57 10.87 25.75
N PHE A 157 0.40 11.47 26.93
CA PHE A 157 -0.62 12.50 27.17
C PHE A 157 -0.37 13.78 26.35
N GLU A 158 0.88 14.21 26.22
CA GLU A 158 1.26 15.34 25.37
C GLU A 158 0.91 15.06 23.89
N MET A 159 1.26 13.87 23.39
CA MET A 159 0.92 13.46 22.01
C MET A 159 -0.60 13.44 21.76
N GLN A 160 -1.38 12.95 22.73
CA GLN A 160 -2.85 12.99 22.64
C GLN A 160 -3.40 14.42 22.64
N THR A 161 -2.80 15.32 23.42
CA THR A 161 -3.19 16.72 23.48
C THR A 161 -2.86 17.43 22.16
N GLN A 162 -1.67 17.20 21.62
CA GLN A 162 -1.26 17.72 20.32
C GLN A 162 -2.17 17.22 19.19
N PHE A 163 -2.51 15.92 19.20
CA PHE A 163 -3.45 15.36 18.23
C PHE A 163 -4.79 16.12 18.23
N LYS A 164 -5.34 16.42 19.41
CA LYS A 164 -6.60 17.15 19.53
C LYS A 164 -6.48 18.59 19.03
N SER A 165 -5.37 19.28 19.32
CA SER A 165 -5.16 20.65 18.85
C SER A 165 -4.94 20.74 17.34
N GLU A 166 -4.30 19.73 16.74
CA GLU A 166 -3.89 19.74 15.33
C GLU A 166 -4.82 18.89 14.43
N ARG A 167 -5.90 18.33 14.97
CA ARG A 167 -6.73 17.30 14.33
C ARG A 167 -7.16 17.62 12.90
N SER A 168 -7.46 18.88 12.62
CA SER A 168 -7.92 19.38 11.31
C SER A 168 -6.86 19.25 10.20
N SER A 169 -5.58 19.22 10.57
CA SER A 169 -4.44 19.06 9.65
C SER A 169 -3.94 17.62 9.53
N LEU A 170 -4.38 16.74 10.41
CA LEU A 170 -3.92 15.35 10.51
C LEU A 170 -4.74 14.40 9.61
N PRO A 171 -4.12 13.31 9.13
CA PRO A 171 -4.80 12.33 8.28
C PRO A 171 -5.99 11.66 8.97
N ALA A 172 -6.83 10.99 8.17
CA ALA A 172 -7.96 10.22 8.69
C ALA A 172 -7.50 9.06 9.58
N LEU A 173 -6.43 8.37 9.17
CA LEU A 173 -5.76 7.34 9.95
C LEU A 173 -4.51 7.94 10.59
N CYS A 174 -4.57 8.27 11.88
CA CYS A 174 -3.43 8.84 12.60
C CYS A 174 -2.69 7.75 13.40
N LEU A 175 -1.56 7.29 12.86
CA LEU A 175 -0.65 6.36 13.52
C LEU A 175 0.60 7.12 13.97
N MET A 176 0.92 7.04 15.27
CA MET A 176 2.02 7.78 15.89
C MET A 176 3.02 6.80 16.52
N PRO A 177 3.99 6.28 15.75
CA PRO A 177 5.05 5.44 16.29
C PRO A 177 6.03 6.24 17.15
N SER A 178 6.51 5.66 18.26
CA SER A 178 7.45 6.33 19.19
C SER A 178 8.80 6.69 18.56
N VAL A 179 9.21 5.95 17.54
CA VAL A 179 10.58 5.98 17.00
C VAL A 179 10.85 7.09 15.97
N ALA A 180 9.80 7.60 15.30
CA ALA A 180 9.93 8.59 14.24
C ALA A 180 8.58 9.22 13.87
N PHE A 181 8.62 10.37 13.20
CA PHE A 181 7.43 10.94 12.58
C PHE A 181 6.96 10.08 11.40
N HIS A 182 5.66 9.82 11.33
CA HIS A 182 5.02 9.02 10.29
C HIS A 182 4.19 9.91 9.35
N ASP A 183 4.85 10.47 8.34
CA ASP A 183 4.22 11.36 7.36
C ASP A 183 3.45 10.57 6.29
N ASN A 184 2.30 10.01 6.69
CA ASN A 184 1.45 9.24 5.79
C ASN A 184 0.01 9.78 5.75
N GLN A 185 -0.39 10.25 4.58
CA GLN A 185 -1.73 10.84 4.35
C GLN A 185 -2.79 9.80 3.95
N LYS A 186 -2.40 8.54 3.80
CA LYS A 186 -3.31 7.43 3.45
C LYS A 186 -3.80 6.71 4.71
N PRO A 187 -4.97 6.05 4.65
CA PRO A 187 -6.03 6.26 3.67
C PRO A 187 -6.74 7.61 3.82
N ASN A 188 -7.39 8.07 2.74
CA ASN A 188 -8.36 9.15 2.82
C ASN A 188 -9.62 8.69 3.58
N VAL A 189 -10.51 9.63 3.93
CA VAL A 189 -11.72 9.33 4.72
C VAL A 189 -12.64 8.29 4.06
N PRO A 190 -12.99 8.39 2.76
CA PRO A 190 -13.81 7.36 2.08
C PRO A 190 -13.20 5.96 2.14
N ILE A 191 -11.90 5.83 1.87
CA ILE A 191 -11.20 4.55 1.90
C ILE A 191 -11.18 3.98 3.32
N LEU A 192 -10.92 4.82 4.33
CA LEU A 192 -10.97 4.37 5.72
C LEU A 192 -12.37 3.85 6.09
N LYS A 193 -13.43 4.59 5.75
CA LYS A 193 -14.83 4.13 5.96
C LYS A 193 -15.11 2.80 5.27
N ARG A 194 -14.61 2.64 4.03
CA ARG A 194 -14.77 1.39 3.27
C ARG A 194 -14.05 0.22 3.95
N VAL A 195 -12.82 0.41 4.42
CA VAL A 195 -12.06 -0.62 5.15
C VAL A 195 -12.78 -0.99 6.46
N ILE A 196 -13.30 -0.02 7.20
CA ILE A 196 -14.07 -0.26 8.43
C ILE A 196 -15.34 -1.07 8.13
N GLN A 197 -16.07 -0.73 7.07
CA GLN A 197 -17.25 -1.49 6.64
C GLN A 197 -16.89 -2.93 6.27
N LEU A 198 -15.83 -3.13 5.48
CA LEU A 198 -15.39 -4.48 5.10
C LEU A 198 -14.91 -5.28 6.32
N ALA A 199 -14.26 -4.65 7.29
CA ALA A 199 -13.86 -5.29 8.54
C ALA A 199 -15.07 -5.74 9.37
N LYS A 200 -16.15 -4.93 9.41
CA LYS A 200 -17.43 -5.30 10.05
C LYS A 200 -18.03 -6.54 9.41
N GLU A 201 -18.18 -6.54 8.08
CA GLU A 201 -18.75 -7.69 7.35
C GLU A 201 -17.88 -8.94 7.48
N ALA A 202 -16.55 -8.80 7.43
CA ALA A 202 -15.63 -9.92 7.61
C ALA A 202 -15.74 -10.55 9.02
N LEU A 203 -15.85 -9.73 10.07
CA LEU A 203 -16.05 -10.22 11.44
C LEU A 203 -17.40 -10.90 11.61
N ASN A 204 -18.48 -10.29 11.12
CA ASN A 204 -19.80 -10.89 11.16
C ASN A 204 -19.80 -12.26 10.47
N TYR A 205 -19.19 -12.35 9.28
CA TYR A 205 -19.07 -13.61 8.56
C TYR A 205 -18.31 -14.68 9.37
N LEU A 206 -17.20 -14.31 10.01
CA LEU A 206 -16.39 -15.20 10.84
C LEU A 206 -17.11 -15.66 12.11
N GLU A 207 -18.04 -14.86 12.64
CA GLU A 207 -18.82 -15.20 13.83
C GLU A 207 -20.02 -16.11 13.47
N THR A 208 -20.63 -15.92 12.29
CA THR A 208 -21.82 -16.68 11.88
C THR A 208 -21.51 -17.98 11.12
N ASN A 209 -20.39 -18.03 10.39
CA ASN A 209 -20.09 -19.16 9.51
C ASN A 209 -18.92 -19.98 10.03
N ASN A 210 -19.18 -21.25 10.35
CA ASN A 210 -18.16 -22.27 10.59
C ASN A 210 -17.63 -22.91 9.29
N SER A 211 -17.78 -22.24 8.14
CA SER A 211 -17.44 -22.85 6.84
C SER A 211 -15.93 -23.10 6.71
N ASP A 212 -15.57 -24.22 6.09
CA ASP A 212 -14.17 -24.59 5.84
C ASP A 212 -13.42 -23.65 4.86
N SER A 213 -14.13 -22.82 4.08
CA SER A 213 -13.51 -21.95 3.08
C SER A 213 -13.54 -20.46 3.48
N MET A 214 -12.42 -19.97 3.99
CA MET A 214 -12.22 -18.54 4.30
C MET A 214 -11.96 -17.67 3.06
N LYS A 215 -11.90 -18.27 1.85
CA LYS A 215 -11.61 -17.54 0.60
C LYS A 215 -12.58 -16.40 0.32
N PHE A 216 -13.83 -16.55 0.76
CA PHE A 216 -14.85 -15.53 0.60
C PHE A 216 -14.44 -14.17 1.20
N LEU A 217 -13.71 -14.17 2.33
CA LEU A 217 -13.20 -12.95 2.97
C LEU A 217 -12.19 -12.18 2.11
N PHE A 218 -11.60 -12.85 1.12
CA PHE A 218 -10.59 -12.31 0.21
C PHE A 218 -11.15 -12.03 -1.19
N ARG A 219 -12.48 -12.02 -1.36
CA ARG A 219 -13.11 -11.64 -2.63
C ARG A 219 -13.70 -10.24 -2.50
N PRO A 220 -13.32 -9.28 -3.37
CA PRO A 220 -13.90 -7.95 -3.38
C PRO A 220 -15.30 -7.99 -4.00
N SER A 221 -16.20 -7.13 -3.51
CA SER A 221 -17.40 -6.81 -4.27
C SER A 221 -17.04 -5.87 -5.43
N LEU A 222 -17.21 -6.35 -6.66
CA LEU A 222 -16.92 -5.56 -7.87
C LEU A 222 -18.10 -4.70 -8.32
N ASN A 223 -19.25 -4.84 -7.67
CA ASN A 223 -20.50 -4.18 -8.06
C ASN A 223 -20.50 -2.68 -7.78
N SER A 224 -19.56 -2.16 -7.00
CA SER A 224 -19.47 -0.74 -6.67
C SER A 224 -18.63 0.07 -7.65
N TYR A 225 -17.94 -0.56 -8.62
CA TYR A 225 -17.07 0.13 -9.56
C TYR A 225 -17.80 0.53 -10.85
N ASP A 226 -17.39 1.64 -11.45
CA ASP A 226 -17.98 2.21 -12.68
C ASP A 226 -17.41 1.54 -13.93
N VAL A 227 -16.13 1.16 -13.87
CA VAL A 227 -15.43 0.42 -14.91
C VAL A 227 -14.60 -0.69 -14.27
N LEU A 228 -14.59 -1.85 -14.90
CA LEU A 228 -13.73 -2.98 -14.55
C LEU A 228 -12.81 -3.28 -15.74
N ILE A 229 -11.50 -3.14 -15.53
CA ILE A 229 -10.49 -3.48 -16.53
C ILE A 229 -9.97 -4.88 -16.22
N MET A 230 -10.26 -5.83 -17.09
CA MET A 230 -9.80 -7.21 -16.98
C MET A 230 -8.42 -7.33 -17.65
N LEU A 231 -7.43 -7.78 -16.90
CA LEU A 231 -6.06 -7.97 -17.36
C LEU A 231 -5.89 -9.37 -17.97
N ASN A 232 -4.98 -9.47 -18.94
CA ASN A 232 -4.58 -10.73 -19.54
C ASN A 232 -3.66 -11.51 -18.58
N PRO A 233 -4.07 -12.69 -18.07
CA PRO A 233 -3.26 -13.45 -17.12
C PRO A 233 -1.88 -13.82 -17.65
N LEU A 234 -1.72 -14.00 -18.96
CA LEU A 234 -0.45 -14.34 -19.59
C LEU A 234 0.59 -13.21 -19.53
N GLN A 235 0.14 -11.98 -19.33
CA GLN A 235 0.99 -10.80 -19.18
C GLN A 235 1.23 -10.42 -17.71
N CYS A 236 0.62 -11.16 -16.78
CA CYS A 236 0.65 -10.85 -15.35
C CYS A 236 1.57 -11.85 -14.63
N PRO A 237 2.83 -11.49 -14.32
CA PRO A 237 3.80 -12.42 -13.72
C PRO A 237 3.35 -12.92 -12.34
N ARG A 238 2.52 -12.14 -11.63
CA ARG A 238 1.97 -12.47 -10.30
C ARG A 238 0.62 -13.19 -10.33
N ALA A 239 0.06 -13.54 -11.49
CA ALA A 239 -1.27 -14.15 -11.59
C ALA A 239 -1.44 -15.41 -10.69
N TYR A 240 -0.35 -16.14 -10.46
CA TYR A 240 -0.31 -17.30 -9.57
C TYR A 240 -0.59 -17.01 -8.08
N GLN A 241 -0.55 -15.74 -7.67
CA GLN A 241 -0.81 -15.29 -6.29
C GLN A 241 -2.30 -14.94 -6.06
N ALA A 242 -3.11 -14.96 -7.13
CA ALA A 242 -4.54 -14.65 -7.06
C ALA A 242 -5.28 -15.56 -6.07
N VAL A 243 -6.26 -15.00 -5.36
CA VAL A 243 -7.12 -15.74 -4.40
C VAL A 243 -7.81 -16.92 -5.08
N ASP A 244 -8.34 -16.67 -6.28
CA ASP A 244 -9.00 -17.64 -7.14
C ASP A 244 -8.11 -18.01 -8.33
N HIS A 245 -6.87 -18.40 -8.03
CA HIS A 245 -5.96 -18.88 -9.06
C HIS A 245 -6.54 -20.12 -9.76
N VAL A 246 -6.91 -19.96 -11.02
CA VAL A 246 -7.23 -21.08 -11.91
C VAL A 246 -5.90 -21.58 -12.47
N ILE A 247 -5.51 -22.80 -12.12
CA ILE A 247 -4.35 -23.47 -12.71
C ILE A 247 -4.67 -23.72 -14.18
N SER A 248 -4.27 -22.80 -15.06
CA SER A 248 -4.16 -23.10 -16.49
C SER A 248 -2.83 -23.82 -16.72
N GLU A 249 -2.81 -24.89 -17.53
CA GLU A 249 -1.58 -25.62 -17.91
C GLU A 249 -0.45 -24.67 -18.40
N ILE A 250 -0.81 -23.51 -18.95
CA ILE A 250 0.09 -22.51 -19.50
C ILE A 250 1.01 -21.88 -18.42
N THR A 251 0.51 -21.58 -17.21
CA THR A 251 1.34 -20.96 -16.14
C THR A 251 2.37 -21.92 -15.55
N TYR A 252 2.17 -23.23 -15.69
CA TYR A 252 3.13 -24.26 -15.28
C TYR A 252 4.30 -24.39 -16.29
N THR A 253 4.02 -24.23 -17.59
CA THR A 253 5.03 -24.46 -18.66
C THR A 253 6.13 -23.41 -18.69
N THR A 254 5.86 -22.15 -18.33
CA THR A 254 6.87 -21.08 -18.33
C THR A 254 7.90 -21.26 -17.21
N ARG A 255 7.51 -21.81 -16.05
CA ARG A 255 8.43 -22.06 -14.93
C ARG A 255 9.27 -23.32 -15.09
N LYS A 256 8.69 -24.41 -15.59
CA LYS A 256 9.43 -25.68 -15.73
C LYS A 256 10.56 -25.58 -16.77
N LYS A 257 10.41 -24.74 -17.79
CA LYS A 257 11.48 -24.46 -18.77
C LYS A 257 12.67 -23.68 -18.20
N LEU A 258 12.51 -23.00 -17.06
CA LEU A 258 13.60 -22.25 -16.39
C LEU A 258 14.35 -23.11 -15.36
N SER A 259 13.71 -24.14 -14.77
CA SER A 259 14.38 -24.96 -13.74
C SER A 259 15.16 -26.16 -14.29
N ASP A 260 14.76 -26.71 -15.44
CA ASP A 260 15.27 -28.03 -15.87
C ASP A 260 16.42 -27.95 -16.90
N ASN A 261 16.78 -26.77 -17.42
CA ASN A 261 17.78 -26.61 -18.50
C ASN A 261 19.01 -25.73 -18.19
N ASP A 262 19.18 -25.23 -16.97
CA ASP A 262 20.30 -24.32 -16.62
C ASP A 262 21.65 -25.03 -16.36
N GLN A 263 21.84 -26.25 -16.89
CA GLN A 263 23.17 -26.87 -16.96
C GLN A 263 23.85 -26.74 -18.33
N SER A 264 23.26 -26.03 -19.30
CA SER A 264 23.92 -25.81 -20.59
C SER A 264 23.48 -24.51 -21.29
N ILE A 265 23.89 -23.36 -20.74
CA ILE A 265 23.95 -22.13 -21.53
C ILE A 265 25.38 -21.58 -21.47
N ASP A 266 26.02 -21.62 -22.65
CA ASP A 266 27.27 -20.96 -23.01
C ASP A 266 27.63 -19.78 -22.12
N GLY A 267 28.86 -19.80 -21.58
CA GLY A 267 29.41 -18.87 -20.60
C GLY A 267 29.62 -17.42 -21.08
N ASN A 268 28.73 -16.84 -21.90
CA ASN A 268 28.83 -15.45 -22.34
C ASN A 268 27.51 -14.73 -22.69
N LYS A 269 26.34 -15.29 -22.35
CA LYS A 269 25.09 -14.50 -22.33
C LYS A 269 24.65 -14.31 -20.88
N GLN A 270 25.14 -13.23 -20.25
CA GLN A 270 24.47 -12.66 -19.09
C GLN A 270 23.08 -12.19 -19.54
N CYS A 271 22.09 -13.08 -19.48
CA CYS A 271 20.71 -12.68 -19.56
C CYS A 271 20.42 -11.91 -18.28
N LEU A 272 20.38 -10.58 -18.36
CA LEU A 272 19.98 -9.75 -17.24
C LEU A 272 18.57 -10.19 -16.82
N SER A 273 18.45 -10.74 -15.61
CA SER A 273 17.16 -10.97 -14.98
C SER A 273 16.35 -9.69 -15.08
N ILE A 274 15.18 -9.71 -15.73
CA ILE A 274 14.34 -8.52 -15.83
C ILE A 274 13.76 -8.27 -14.42
N VAL A 275 14.38 -7.33 -13.71
CA VAL A 275 14.00 -6.93 -12.35
C VAL A 275 12.85 -5.93 -12.40
N ASP A 276 11.93 -6.01 -11.44
CA ASP A 276 10.83 -5.05 -11.24
C ASP A 276 9.89 -4.86 -12.44
N TYR A 277 9.91 -5.75 -13.43
CA TYR A 277 8.98 -5.71 -14.55
C TYR A 277 7.71 -6.49 -14.23
N ASP A 278 6.72 -5.75 -13.74
CA ASP A 278 5.35 -6.21 -13.56
C ASP A 278 4.43 -5.36 -14.45
N PRO A 279 4.06 -5.85 -15.66
CA PRO A 279 3.23 -5.10 -16.59
C PRO A 279 1.92 -4.61 -15.97
N ALA A 280 1.30 -5.40 -15.09
CA ALA A 280 0.05 -5.04 -14.43
C ALA A 280 0.26 -3.85 -13.50
N GLN A 281 1.29 -3.92 -12.65
CA GLN A 281 1.60 -2.82 -11.73
C GLN A 281 2.04 -1.56 -12.48
N LEU A 282 2.86 -1.69 -13.53
CA LEU A 282 3.30 -0.57 -14.36
C LEU A 282 2.10 0.11 -15.04
N PHE A 283 1.20 -0.66 -15.64
CA PHE A 283 -0.02 -0.15 -16.26
C PHE A 283 -0.91 0.58 -15.25
N VAL A 284 -1.17 -0.01 -14.09
CA VAL A 284 -2.00 0.59 -13.04
C VAL A 284 -1.35 1.86 -12.48
N ASN A 285 -0.03 1.88 -12.31
CA ASN A 285 0.69 3.07 -11.83
C ASN A 285 0.65 4.21 -12.86
N GLU A 286 0.73 3.88 -14.15
CA GLU A 286 0.61 4.86 -15.23
C GLU A 286 -0.82 5.44 -15.28
N LEU A 287 -1.85 4.60 -15.14
CA LEU A 287 -3.24 5.05 -14.99
C LEU A 287 -3.40 6.01 -13.80
N ARG A 288 -2.85 5.64 -12.64
CA ARG A 288 -2.91 6.46 -11.42
C ARG A 288 -2.15 7.78 -11.56
N THR A 289 -1.08 7.83 -12.34
CA THR A 289 -0.27 9.05 -12.50
C THR A 289 -0.92 9.99 -13.52
N SER A 290 -1.40 9.43 -14.63
CA SER A 290 -1.89 10.21 -15.78
C SER A 290 -3.37 10.58 -15.67
N TYR A 291 -4.17 9.82 -14.92
CA TYR A 291 -5.63 10.00 -14.83
C TYR A 291 -6.14 10.22 -13.39
N ASN A 292 -5.25 10.57 -12.45
CA ASN A 292 -5.62 10.81 -11.05
C ASN A 292 -6.73 11.86 -10.90
N ASP A 293 -6.80 12.86 -11.78
CA ASP A 293 -7.76 13.94 -11.65
C ASP A 293 -9.19 13.52 -12.02
N GLN A 294 -9.33 12.44 -12.81
CA GLN A 294 -10.58 11.99 -13.38
C GLN A 294 -11.11 10.74 -12.69
N ALA A 295 -10.24 9.82 -12.28
CA ALA A 295 -10.63 8.54 -11.72
C ALA A 295 -9.70 8.04 -10.62
N GLU A 296 -10.22 7.18 -9.75
CA GLU A 296 -9.46 6.38 -8.79
C GLU A 296 -9.37 4.91 -9.26
N PHE A 297 -8.16 4.34 -9.18
CA PHE A 297 -7.87 3.00 -9.67
C PHE A 297 -7.49 2.05 -8.52
N PHE A 298 -8.17 0.91 -8.47
CA PHE A 298 -8.13 -0.09 -7.41
C PHE A 298 -7.66 -1.42 -7.97
N HIS A 299 -6.61 -2.02 -7.40
CA HIS A 299 -6.01 -3.24 -7.92
C HIS A 299 -5.41 -4.07 -6.79
N ASP A 300 -5.45 -5.40 -6.93
CA ASP A 300 -4.79 -6.35 -6.03
C ASP A 300 -3.35 -6.60 -6.50
N GLU A 301 -2.39 -6.04 -5.77
CA GLU A 301 -0.95 -6.11 -6.07
C GLU A 301 -0.40 -7.55 -5.96
N PHE A 302 -1.15 -8.47 -5.34
CA PHE A 302 -0.79 -9.89 -5.18
C PHE A 302 -1.58 -10.79 -6.13
N GLY A 303 -1.49 -10.50 -7.43
CA GLY A 303 -2.03 -11.36 -8.48
C GLY A 303 -3.45 -11.02 -8.94
N GLY A 304 -3.96 -9.85 -8.61
CA GLY A 304 -5.22 -9.34 -9.14
C GLY A 304 -5.21 -9.25 -10.66
N LEU A 305 -6.25 -9.79 -11.29
CA LEU A 305 -6.47 -9.71 -12.74
C LEU A 305 -7.53 -8.68 -13.11
N VAL A 306 -8.01 -7.90 -12.14
CA VAL A 306 -9.06 -6.90 -12.33
C VAL A 306 -8.61 -5.60 -11.70
N VAL A 307 -8.74 -4.52 -12.45
CA VAL A 307 -8.61 -3.14 -11.96
C VAL A 307 -10.02 -2.58 -11.84
N GLY A 308 -10.44 -2.26 -10.62
CA GLY A 308 -11.67 -1.51 -10.37
C GLY A 308 -11.43 -0.02 -10.54
N VAL A 309 -12.37 0.69 -11.15
CA VAL A 309 -12.27 2.13 -11.40
C VAL A 309 -13.51 2.85 -10.88
N LEU A 310 -13.28 3.96 -10.19
CA LEU A 310 -14.33 4.91 -9.78
C LEU A 310 -14.06 6.27 -10.42
N TRP A 311 -15.07 6.89 -11.00
CA TRP A 311 -14.96 8.28 -11.44
C TRP A 311 -14.93 9.21 -10.22
N LYS A 312 -14.05 10.20 -10.25
CA LYS A 312 -14.06 11.25 -9.24
C LYS A 312 -15.22 12.20 -9.53
N PRO A 313 -15.93 12.70 -8.50
CA PRO A 313 -16.97 13.70 -8.72
C PRO A 313 -16.32 14.94 -9.35
N SER A 314 -16.88 15.38 -10.49
CA SER A 314 -16.35 16.54 -11.21
C SER A 314 -16.44 17.78 -10.33
N ASN A 315 -15.29 18.33 -9.93
CA ASN A 315 -15.22 19.63 -9.26
C ASN A 315 -15.57 20.73 -10.29
N HIS A 316 -16.87 21.05 -10.43
CA HIS A 316 -17.48 22.20 -11.09
C HIS A 316 -16.77 22.86 -12.30
N ASN A 317 -17.34 22.67 -13.50
CA ASN A 317 -17.76 23.71 -14.48
C ASN A 317 -17.78 23.13 -15.91
N HIS A 318 -18.97 22.86 -16.45
CA HIS A 318 -19.32 22.78 -17.89
C HIS A 318 -18.40 22.07 -18.91
N VAL A 319 -17.47 21.20 -18.49
CA VAL A 319 -16.78 20.30 -19.42
C VAL A 319 -17.53 18.97 -19.41
N ASN A 320 -18.23 18.68 -20.50
CA ASN A 320 -18.80 17.36 -20.74
C ASN A 320 -17.61 16.37 -20.79
N ILE A 321 -17.38 15.63 -19.71
CA ILE A 321 -16.30 14.65 -19.66
C ILE A 321 -16.66 13.54 -20.63
N ASP A 322 -15.89 13.42 -21.70
CA ASP A 322 -16.05 12.33 -22.66
C ASP A 322 -15.42 11.05 -22.08
N TYR A 323 -16.19 10.39 -21.20
CA TYR A 323 -15.81 9.14 -20.55
C TYR A 323 -15.43 8.05 -21.57
N VAL A 324 -16.10 8.03 -22.74
CA VAL A 324 -15.83 7.05 -23.80
C VAL A 324 -14.43 7.27 -24.36
N LYS A 325 -14.07 8.51 -24.68
CA LYS A 325 -12.73 8.86 -25.16
C LYS A 325 -11.64 8.54 -24.14
N ILE A 326 -11.87 8.80 -22.85
CA ILE A 326 -10.92 8.45 -21.78
C ILE A 326 -10.73 6.93 -21.71
N ILE A 327 -11.81 6.15 -21.75
CA ILE A 327 -11.75 4.69 -21.74
C ILE A 327 -10.97 4.16 -22.95
N ASP A 328 -11.15 4.75 -24.13
CA ASP A 328 -10.40 4.37 -25.33
C ASP A 328 -8.90 4.69 -25.20
N GLN A 329 -8.53 5.77 -24.53
CA GLN A 329 -7.13 6.04 -24.17
C GLN A 329 -6.58 4.98 -23.21
N TRP A 330 -7.37 4.50 -22.25
CA TRP A 330 -6.95 3.41 -21.36
C TRP A 330 -6.74 2.09 -22.12
N LYS A 331 -7.57 1.80 -23.14
CA LYS A 331 -7.36 0.63 -24.02
C LYS A 331 -6.06 0.75 -24.80
N LEU A 332 -5.78 1.95 -25.33
CA LEU A 332 -4.54 2.22 -26.06
C LEU A 332 -3.30 2.11 -25.15
N LEU A 333 -3.38 2.66 -23.94
CA LEU A 333 -2.32 2.53 -22.94
C LEU A 333 -2.10 1.08 -22.53
N GLY A 334 -3.19 0.32 -22.44
CA GLY A 334 -3.22 -1.08 -22.04
C GLY A 334 -3.04 -2.07 -23.18
N THR A 335 -2.55 -1.66 -24.36
CA THR A 335 -2.38 -2.58 -25.50
C THR A 335 -1.55 -3.80 -25.11
N GLY A 336 -2.07 -4.99 -25.37
CA GLY A 336 -1.44 -6.27 -25.04
C GLY A 336 -1.72 -6.79 -23.62
N ILE A 337 -1.88 -5.90 -22.63
CA ILE A 337 -2.17 -6.28 -21.24
C ILE A 337 -3.67 -6.30 -20.91
N VAL A 338 -4.46 -5.37 -21.47
CA VAL A 338 -5.90 -5.34 -21.25
C VAL A 338 -6.57 -6.40 -22.11
N LYS A 339 -7.32 -7.29 -21.47
CA LYS A 339 -8.12 -8.33 -22.14
C LYS A 339 -9.52 -7.83 -22.49
N GLU A 340 -10.19 -7.17 -21.55
CA GLU A 340 -11.58 -6.72 -21.67
C GLU A 340 -11.79 -5.52 -20.75
N MET A 341 -12.69 -4.60 -21.10
CA MET A 341 -13.18 -3.56 -20.20
C MET A 341 -14.71 -3.63 -20.12
N ARG A 342 -15.23 -3.76 -18.90
CA ARG A 342 -16.67 -3.70 -18.62
C ARG A 342 -17.01 -2.34 -18.05
N THR A 343 -18.01 -1.69 -18.62
CA THR A 343 -18.47 -0.38 -18.21
C THR A 343 -19.89 -0.48 -17.67
N PHE A 344 -20.23 0.36 -16.70
CA PHE A 344 -21.56 0.45 -16.13
C PHE A 344 -22.07 1.90 -16.23
N PRO A 345 -22.49 2.35 -17.44
CA PRO A 345 -22.82 3.76 -17.68
C PRO A 345 -23.96 4.30 -16.81
N GLU A 346 -24.85 3.42 -16.35
CA GLU A 346 -25.96 3.74 -15.44
C GLU A 346 -25.51 4.37 -14.11
N ARG A 347 -24.21 4.26 -13.78
CA ARG A 347 -23.61 4.76 -12.53
C ARG A 347 -22.79 6.03 -12.72
N TRP A 348 -22.62 6.47 -13.97
CA TRP A 348 -21.85 7.68 -14.26
C TRP A 348 -22.68 8.89 -13.86
N CYS A 349 -22.23 9.62 -12.85
CA CYS A 349 -22.87 10.84 -12.34
C CYS A 349 -22.10 12.09 -12.76
#